data_AF-S3DWU5-F1
#
_entry.id   AF-S3DWU5-F1
#
_cell.length_a   1.000
_cell.length_b   1.000
_cell.length_c   1.000
_cell.angle_alpha   90.00
_cell.angle_beta   90.00
_cell.angle_gamma   90.00
#
_symmetry.space_group_name_H-M   'P 1'
#
loop_
_entity.id
_entity.type
_entity.pdbx_description
1 polymer ?
#
loop_
_entity_poly.entity_id
_entity_poly.type
_entity_poly.pdbx_seq_one_letter_code
_entity_poly.pdbx_strand_id
1 'polypeptide(L)'
;MSATYAATSRSREEPQGNEEASAVLHLGEFQDVDALTHSEAALVINALVAKRKNDRKNVNETEILQKTTDYLEHFARFRRKENVEAVERLLTAQKGLAKFERAQLGSLCCDEAEEAKTLIPSLQDKITDEELQVLLDDINKLMGYGN
;
A
#
# COMPACT_ATOMS: atom_id res chain seq x y z
N MET A 1 -5.49 -23.51 -50.48
CA MET A 1 -5.86 -23.44 -49.05
C MET A 1 -4.61 -23.05 -48.29
N SER A 2 -4.51 -21.81 -47.82
CA SER A 2 -3.33 -21.34 -47.09
C SER A 2 -3.55 -21.57 -45.60
N ALA A 3 -2.67 -22.35 -44.97
CA ALA A 3 -2.74 -22.63 -43.53
C ALA A 3 -2.15 -21.45 -42.75
N THR A 4 -2.97 -20.77 -41.97
CA THR A 4 -2.53 -19.78 -40.97
C THR A 4 -2.01 -20.51 -39.74
N TYR A 5 -0.72 -20.38 -39.45
CA TYR A 5 -0.10 -20.90 -38.23
C TYR A 5 -0.33 -19.95 -37.06
N ALA A 6 -0.60 -20.50 -35.88
CA ALA A 6 -0.73 -19.72 -34.65
C ALA A 6 0.62 -19.08 -34.28
N ALA A 7 0.61 -17.79 -33.95
CA ALA A 7 1.81 -17.07 -33.54
C ALA A 7 2.40 -17.70 -32.26
N THR A 8 3.61 -18.23 -32.36
CA THR A 8 4.34 -18.88 -31.24
C THR A 8 5.23 -17.91 -30.45
N SER A 9 5.22 -16.62 -30.75
CA SER A 9 6.03 -15.65 -30.00
C SER A 9 5.32 -15.22 -28.72
N ARG A 10 5.95 -15.43 -27.57
CA ARG A 10 5.61 -14.66 -26.36
C ARG A 10 5.68 -13.18 -26.70
N SER A 11 4.62 -12.44 -26.40
CA SER A 11 4.64 -10.98 -26.42
C SER A 11 5.79 -10.51 -25.54
N ARG A 12 6.61 -9.60 -26.06
CA ARG A 12 7.69 -8.95 -25.30
C ARG A 12 7.05 -8.29 -24.08
N GLU A 13 7.54 -8.60 -22.88
CA GLU A 13 7.15 -7.89 -21.66
C GLU A 13 7.37 -6.40 -21.86
N GLU A 14 6.43 -5.59 -21.36
CA GLU A 14 6.57 -4.14 -21.44
C GLU A 14 7.89 -3.73 -20.79
N PRO A 15 8.58 -2.70 -21.32
CA PRO A 15 9.84 -2.27 -20.75
C PRO A 15 9.65 -1.90 -19.27
N GLN A 16 10.33 -2.63 -18.39
CA GLN A 16 10.40 -2.34 -16.96
C GLN A 16 10.95 -0.92 -16.74
N GLY A 17 10.38 -0.17 -15.79
CA GLY A 17 10.85 1.15 -15.40
C GLY A 17 10.06 2.33 -15.97
N ASN A 18 8.94 2.08 -16.65
CA ASN A 18 7.98 3.13 -17.02
C ASN A 18 6.89 3.34 -15.95
N GLU A 19 7.01 2.69 -14.78
CA GLU A 19 6.07 2.85 -13.69
C GLU A 19 6.22 4.21 -13.01
N GLU A 20 5.15 4.99 -12.96
CA GLU A 20 5.10 6.34 -12.39
C GLU A 20 3.85 6.54 -11.53
N ALA A 21 4.05 7.04 -10.31
CA ALA A 21 2.99 7.40 -9.36
C ALA A 21 2.87 8.93 -9.24
N SER A 22 2.61 9.62 -10.35
CA SER A 22 2.36 11.07 -10.38
C SER A 22 0.86 11.37 -10.36
N ALA A 23 0.43 12.50 -10.91
CA ALA A 23 -0.99 12.87 -10.99
C ALA A 23 -1.82 11.81 -11.74
N VAL A 24 -1.19 11.07 -12.65
CA VAL A 24 -1.79 9.92 -13.32
C VAL A 24 -1.00 8.67 -12.94
N LEU A 25 -1.68 7.71 -12.31
CA LEU A 25 -1.07 6.45 -11.88
C LEU A 25 -0.82 5.54 -13.09
N HIS A 26 0.44 5.32 -13.41
CA HIS A 26 0.92 4.36 -14.38
C HIS A 26 1.77 3.33 -13.65
N LEU A 27 1.18 2.31 -13.05
CA LEU A 27 1.91 1.35 -12.21
C LEU A 27 2.29 0.07 -12.96
N GLY A 28 2.11 0.03 -14.28
CA GLY A 28 2.41 -1.13 -15.12
C GLY A 28 1.66 -2.38 -14.67
N GLU A 29 2.40 -3.46 -14.39
CA GLU A 29 1.82 -4.71 -13.87
C GLU A 29 1.17 -4.57 -12.48
N PHE A 30 1.41 -3.46 -11.77
CA PHE A 30 0.91 -3.21 -10.42
C PHE A 30 -0.38 -2.36 -10.36
N GLN A 31 -0.97 -1.96 -11.49
CA GLN A 31 -2.11 -1.01 -11.52
C GLN A 31 -3.29 -1.40 -10.62
N ASP A 32 -3.62 -2.70 -10.58
CA ASP A 32 -4.75 -3.23 -9.82
C ASP A 32 -4.34 -4.23 -8.71
N VAL A 33 -3.04 -4.27 -8.40
CA VAL A 33 -2.50 -5.16 -7.37
C VAL A 33 -2.79 -4.62 -5.98
N ASP A 34 -3.01 -5.52 -5.02
CA ASP A 34 -3.20 -5.14 -3.62
C ASP A 34 -1.95 -4.45 -3.08
N ALA A 35 -2.16 -3.26 -2.51
CA ALA A 35 -1.12 -2.47 -1.87
C ALA A 35 -1.30 -2.56 -0.36
N LEU A 36 -0.18 -2.59 0.35
CA LEU A 36 -0.16 -2.61 1.81
C LEU A 36 0.35 -1.27 2.33
N THR A 37 -0.31 -0.75 3.36
CA THR A 37 0.25 0.29 4.22
C THR A 37 1.46 -0.24 4.97
N HIS A 38 2.33 0.64 5.49
CA HIS A 38 3.44 0.23 6.36
C HIS A 38 2.97 -0.64 7.54
N SER A 39 1.81 -0.30 8.11
CA SER A 39 1.28 -1.01 9.28
C SER A 39 0.76 -2.40 8.93
N GLU A 40 0.09 -2.57 7.79
CA GLU A 40 -0.32 -3.88 7.27
C GLU A 40 0.90 -4.74 6.91
N ALA A 41 1.87 -4.16 6.21
CA ALA A 41 3.12 -4.84 5.86
C ALA A 41 3.85 -5.35 7.11
N ALA A 42 3.92 -4.53 8.17
CA ALA A 42 4.52 -4.91 9.45
C ALA A 42 3.81 -6.13 10.07
N LEU A 43 2.47 -6.13 10.11
CA LEU A 43 1.70 -7.26 10.64
C LEU A 43 1.93 -8.55 9.83
N VAL A 44 1.89 -8.45 8.50
CA VAL A 44 2.06 -9.61 7.60
C VAL A 44 3.46 -10.21 7.74
N ILE A 45 4.51 -9.37 7.71
CA ILE A 45 5.89 -9.82 7.84
C ILE A 45 6.14 -10.46 9.20
N ASN A 46 5.70 -9.81 10.29
CA ASN A 46 5.88 -10.33 11.64
C ASN A 46 5.16 -11.67 11.84
N ALA A 47 3.93 -11.80 11.34
CA ALA A 47 3.18 -13.05 11.38
C ALA A 47 3.86 -14.16 10.58
N LEU A 48 4.39 -13.85 9.39
CA LEU A 48 5.10 -14.79 8.54
C LEU A 48 6.41 -15.27 9.18
N VAL A 49 7.20 -14.36 9.75
CA VAL A 49 8.45 -14.68 10.44
C VAL A 49 8.17 -15.55 11.67
N ALA A 50 7.19 -15.18 12.49
CA ALA A 50 6.79 -15.96 13.67
C ALA A 50 6.35 -17.38 13.29
N LYS A 51 5.55 -17.52 12.22
CA LYS A 51 5.13 -18.83 11.71
C LYS A 51 6.32 -19.68 11.25
N ARG A 52 7.27 -19.10 10.50
CA ARG A 52 8.47 -19.83 10.04
C ARG A 52 9.35 -20.29 11.22
N LYS A 53 9.50 -19.46 12.26
CA LYS A 53 10.20 -19.83 13.51
C LYS A 53 9.53 -21.01 14.18
N ASN A 54 8.20 -21.01 14.29
CA ASN A 54 7.44 -22.09 14.91
C ASN A 54 7.50 -23.40 14.09
N ASP A 55 7.46 -23.31 12.77
CA ASP A 55 7.55 -24.46 11.84
C ASP A 55 8.97 -25.08 11.78
N ARG A 56 9.95 -24.56 12.54
CA ARG A 56 11.39 -24.93 12.48
C ARG A 56 11.96 -24.89 11.07
N LYS A 57 11.35 -24.12 10.18
CA LYS A 57 11.90 -23.85 8.85
C LYS A 57 13.02 -22.85 9.02
N ASN A 58 14.03 -22.95 8.18
CA ASN A 58 15.08 -21.94 8.13
C ASN A 58 14.40 -20.60 7.84
N VAL A 59 14.39 -19.71 8.83
CA VAL A 59 14.05 -18.32 8.60
C VAL A 59 15.24 -17.82 7.81
N ASN A 60 15.13 -17.77 6.49
CA ASN A 60 16.14 -17.15 5.65
C ASN A 60 16.11 -15.65 5.98
N GLU A 61 16.72 -15.27 7.11
CA GLU A 61 16.89 -13.91 7.60
C GLU A 61 17.92 -13.25 6.66
N THR A 62 17.42 -12.72 5.55
CA THR A 62 18.23 -11.94 4.61
C THR A 62 18.44 -10.55 5.17
N GLU A 63 19.55 -9.91 4.80
CA GLU A 63 19.82 -8.51 5.14
C GLU A 63 18.67 -7.58 4.72
N ILE A 64 18.04 -7.86 3.56
CA ILE A 64 16.87 -7.13 3.08
C ILE A 64 15.70 -7.27 4.05
N LEU A 65 15.38 -8.50 4.47
CA LEU A 65 14.27 -8.73 5.40
C LEU A 65 14.50 -8.01 6.72
N GLN A 66 15.74 -8.05 7.26
CA GLN A 66 16.08 -7.35 8.49
C GLN A 66 15.86 -5.83 8.34
N LYS A 67 16.43 -5.22 7.29
CA LYS A 67 16.26 -3.77 7.04
C LYS A 67 14.81 -3.37 6.81
N THR A 68 14.03 -4.20 6.13
CA THR A 68 12.59 -3.96 5.93
C THR A 68 11.83 -4.03 7.25
N THR A 69 12.10 -5.03 8.10
CA THR A 69 11.48 -5.12 9.43
C THR A 69 11.84 -3.92 10.29
N ASP A 70 13.11 -3.52 10.33
CA ASP A 70 13.57 -2.36 11.11
C ASP A 70 12.88 -1.07 10.61
N TYR A 71 12.79 -0.88 9.28
CA TYR A 71 12.08 0.25 8.70
C TYR A 71 10.60 0.27 9.13
N LEU A 72 9.92 -0.87 9.00
CA LEU A 72 8.50 -0.95 9.34
C LEU A 72 8.24 -0.77 10.85
N GLU A 73 9.16 -1.19 11.72
CA GLU A 73 9.04 -0.96 13.17
C GLU A 73 9.06 0.53 13.53
N HIS A 74 9.84 1.32 12.79
CA HIS A 74 9.96 2.77 13.00
C HIS A 74 8.82 3.56 12.34
N PHE A 75 8.40 3.16 11.14
CA PHE A 75 7.49 3.96 10.31
C PHE A 75 6.03 3.45 10.29
N ALA A 76 5.75 2.25 10.79
CA ALA A 76 4.36 1.81 10.95
C ALA A 76 3.64 2.67 12.01
N ARG A 77 2.62 3.39 11.56
CA ARG A 77 1.83 4.32 12.38
C ARG A 77 0.85 3.59 13.31
N PHE A 78 0.36 2.42 12.91
CA PHE A 78 -0.63 1.65 13.65
C PHE A 78 -0.02 0.34 14.14
N ARG A 79 0.20 0.21 15.45
CA ARG A 79 0.82 -1.00 16.04
C ARG A 79 -0.18 -2.06 16.46
N ARG A 80 -1.37 -1.65 16.88
CA ARG A 80 -2.42 -2.56 17.32
C ARG A 80 -3.17 -3.10 16.11
N LYS A 81 -3.32 -4.42 16.03
CA LYS A 81 -4.04 -5.10 14.93
C LYS A 81 -5.45 -4.55 14.73
N GLU A 82 -6.18 -4.30 15.82
CA GLU A 82 -7.53 -3.71 15.78
C GLU A 82 -7.56 -2.31 15.13
N ASN A 83 -6.52 -1.50 15.34
CA ASN A 83 -6.40 -0.18 14.72
C ASN A 83 -6.06 -0.31 13.23
N VAL A 84 -5.16 -1.24 12.86
CA VAL A 84 -4.84 -1.51 11.45
C VAL A 84 -6.09 -1.93 10.69
N GLU A 85 -6.85 -2.89 11.22
CA GLU A 85 -8.11 -3.34 10.61
C GLU A 85 -9.17 -2.23 10.55
N ALA A 86 -9.19 -1.30 11.52
CA ALA A 86 -10.08 -0.16 11.49
C ALA A 86 -9.71 0.83 10.37
N VAL A 87 -8.41 1.12 10.21
CA VAL A 87 -7.90 1.97 9.12
C VAL A 87 -8.17 1.31 7.76
N GLU A 88 -7.91 0.01 7.62
CA GLU A 88 -8.20 -0.76 6.39
C GLU A 88 -9.68 -0.62 5.99
N ARG A 89 -10.60 -0.71 6.95
CA ARG A 89 -12.05 -0.54 6.70
C ARG A 89 -12.39 0.87 6.22
N LEU A 90 -11.82 1.90 6.84
CA LEU A 90 -12.03 3.30 6.44
C LEU A 90 -11.53 3.55 5.01
N LEU A 91 -10.34 3.06 4.69
CA LEU A 91 -9.72 3.21 3.37
C LEU A 91 -10.46 2.42 2.29
N THR A 92 -10.87 1.19 2.59
CA THR A 92 -11.59 0.33 1.63
C THR A 92 -13.01 0.83 1.33
N ALA A 93 -13.61 1.60 2.25
CA ALA A 93 -14.87 2.28 1.99
C ALA A 93 -14.77 3.31 0.85
N GLN A 94 -13.57 3.85 0.60
CA GLN A 94 -13.30 4.83 -0.47
C GLN A 94 -13.11 4.14 -1.82
N LYS A 95 -14.22 3.65 -2.38
CA LYS A 95 -14.23 2.87 -3.64
C LYS A 95 -13.68 3.62 -4.86
N GLY A 96 -13.74 4.95 -4.85
CA GLY A 96 -13.21 5.81 -5.91
C GLY A 96 -11.68 5.96 -5.91
N LEU A 97 -11.02 5.56 -4.81
CA LEU A 97 -9.56 5.63 -4.70
C LEU A 97 -8.92 4.32 -5.16
N ALA A 98 -7.79 4.42 -5.84
CA ALA A 98 -6.96 3.29 -6.21
C ALA A 98 -6.32 2.65 -4.98
N LYS A 99 -5.96 1.36 -5.07
CA LYS A 99 -5.34 0.63 -3.95
C LYS A 99 -4.04 1.28 -3.49
N PHE A 100 -3.24 1.77 -4.43
CA PHE A 100 -2.03 2.55 -4.15
C PHE A 100 -2.33 3.80 -3.31
N GLU A 101 -3.35 4.58 -3.68
CA GLU A 101 -3.71 5.82 -2.98
C GLU A 101 -4.16 5.55 -1.55
N ARG A 102 -4.97 4.50 -1.36
CA ARG A 102 -5.38 4.03 -0.03
C ARG A 102 -4.17 3.66 0.82
N ALA A 103 -3.24 2.90 0.26
CA ALA A 103 -2.02 2.51 0.96
C ALA A 103 -1.12 3.71 1.31
N GLN A 104 -1.05 4.73 0.44
CA GLN A 104 -0.34 5.98 0.72
C GLN A 104 -0.99 6.76 1.86
N LEU A 105 -2.33 6.94 1.83
CA LEU A 105 -3.07 7.64 2.90
C LEU A 105 -2.86 6.99 4.27
N GLY A 106 -2.95 5.65 4.36
CA GLY A 106 -2.72 4.91 5.61
C GLY A 106 -1.24 4.81 6.03
N SER A 107 -0.32 5.28 5.20
CA SER A 107 1.13 5.22 5.44
C SER A 107 1.73 6.57 5.81
N LEU A 108 1.31 7.62 5.10
CA LEU A 108 1.79 8.98 5.29
C LEU A 108 1.11 9.64 6.49
N CYS A 109 -0.17 9.35 6.73
CA CYS A 109 -0.99 9.95 7.79
C CYS A 109 -0.88 11.48 7.81
N CYS A 110 -1.21 12.10 6.67
CA CYS A 110 -1.23 13.55 6.53
C CYS A 110 -2.21 14.20 7.51
N ASP A 111 -1.92 15.43 7.92
CA ASP A 111 -2.77 16.20 8.83
C ASP A 111 -3.84 16.98 8.06
N GLU A 112 -3.49 17.47 6.87
CA GLU A 112 -4.35 18.34 6.06
C GLU A 112 -4.62 17.75 4.66
N ALA A 113 -5.82 18.00 4.13
CA ALA A 113 -6.17 17.58 2.77
C ALA A 113 -5.24 18.15 1.69
N GLU A 114 -4.76 19.40 1.87
CA GLU A 114 -3.77 20.02 0.97
C GLU A 114 -2.46 19.23 0.95
N GLU A 115 -1.96 18.83 2.12
CA GLU A 115 -0.75 18.02 2.26
C GLU A 115 -0.93 16.67 1.56
N ALA A 116 -2.05 15.99 1.82
CA ALA A 116 -2.35 14.69 1.22
C ALA A 116 -2.40 14.76 -0.31
N LYS A 117 -3.05 15.79 -0.88
CA LYS A 117 -3.10 15.99 -2.33
C LYS A 117 -1.76 16.42 -2.93
N THR A 118 -0.94 17.14 -2.16
CA THR A 118 0.42 17.50 -2.59
C THR A 118 1.34 16.29 -2.66
N LEU A 119 1.27 15.39 -1.66
CA LEU A 119 2.10 14.19 -1.60
C LEU A 119 1.57 13.06 -2.50
N ILE A 120 0.25 13.01 -2.72
CA ILE A 120 -0.44 12.00 -3.53
C ILE A 120 -1.24 12.71 -4.63
N PRO A 121 -0.57 13.24 -5.67
CA PRO A 121 -1.19 14.12 -6.67
C PRO A 121 -2.31 13.45 -7.47
N SER A 122 -2.37 12.12 -7.51
CA SER A 122 -3.46 11.38 -8.16
C SER A 122 -4.82 11.50 -7.45
N LEU A 123 -4.85 12.04 -6.22
CA LEU A 123 -6.08 12.31 -5.46
C LEU A 123 -6.84 13.57 -5.93
N GLN A 124 -6.20 14.47 -6.69
CA GLN A 124 -6.66 15.84 -6.90
C GLN A 124 -8.14 15.96 -7.28
N ASP A 125 -8.59 15.11 -8.22
CA ASP A 125 -9.94 15.14 -8.79
C ASP A 125 -10.85 13.97 -8.33
N LYS A 126 -10.39 13.15 -7.36
CA LYS A 126 -11.10 11.91 -6.95
C LYS A 126 -11.92 12.04 -5.67
N ILE A 127 -11.57 12.99 -4.82
CA ILE A 127 -12.18 13.21 -3.50
C ILE A 127 -12.14 14.70 -3.18
N THR A 128 -13.19 15.25 -2.57
CA THR A 128 -13.19 16.67 -2.18
C THR A 128 -12.29 16.88 -0.97
N ASP A 129 -11.87 18.12 -0.73
CA ASP A 129 -10.99 18.44 0.40
C ASP A 129 -11.72 18.18 1.73
N GLU A 130 -13.02 18.44 1.79
CA GLU A 130 -13.84 18.18 2.98
C GLU A 130 -13.98 16.68 3.27
N GLU A 131 -14.27 15.87 2.24
CA GLU A 131 -14.37 14.41 2.39
C GLU A 131 -13.02 13.79 2.76
N LEU A 132 -11.93 14.28 2.16
CA LEU A 132 -10.58 13.84 2.47
C LEU A 132 -10.18 14.23 3.89
N GLN A 133 -10.49 15.45 4.34
CA GLN A 133 -10.18 15.89 5.70
C GLN A 133 -10.90 15.02 6.75
N VAL A 134 -12.19 14.71 6.54
CA VAL A 134 -12.92 13.80 7.44
C VAL A 134 -12.26 12.43 7.52
N LEU A 135 -11.84 11.89 6.37
CA LEU A 135 -11.13 10.61 6.32
C LEU A 135 -9.79 10.66 7.07
N LEU A 136 -8.98 11.71 6.85
CA LEU A 136 -7.70 11.90 7.53
C LEU A 136 -7.88 12.02 9.04
N ASP A 137 -8.86 12.81 9.50
CA ASP A 137 -9.19 12.95 10.92
C ASP A 137 -9.57 11.61 11.56
N ASP A 138 -10.37 10.79 10.86
CA ASP A 138 -10.79 9.48 11.36
C ASP A 138 -9.63 8.47 11.40
N ILE A 139 -8.74 8.50 10.41
CA ILE A 139 -7.49 7.71 10.40
C ILE A 139 -6.60 8.15 11.56
N ASN A 140 -6.43 9.45 11.77
CA ASN A 140 -5.51 10.00 12.75
C ASN A 140 -5.95 9.72 14.19
N LYS A 141 -7.26 9.65 14.47
CA LYS A 141 -7.80 9.17 15.77
C LYS A 141 -7.33 7.74 16.11
N LEU A 142 -7.07 6.90 15.11
CA LEU A 142 -6.66 5.51 15.30
C LEU A 142 -5.15 5.34 15.52
N MET A 143 -4.34 6.39 15.31
CA MET A 143 -2.88 6.32 15.52
C MET A 143 -2.50 6.13 16.99
N GLY A 144 -3.40 6.44 17.93
CA GLY A 144 -3.20 6.18 19.35
C GLY A 144 -2.46 7.29 20.09
N TYR A 145 -2.52 8.54 19.63
CA TYR A 145 -2.19 9.72 20.45
C TYR A 145 -3.22 9.98 21.57
N GLY A 146 -4.24 9.12 21.71
CA GLY A 146 -5.25 9.17 22.77
C GLY A 146 -4.91 8.24 23.93
N ASN A 147 -4.43 8.86 25.01
CA ASN A 147 -4.06 8.39 26.37
C ASN A 147 -2.66 7.81 26.55
#